data_AF-A0A7J4FIX4-F1
#
_entry.id   AF-A0A7J4FIX4-F1
#
_cell.length_a   1.000
_cell.length_b   1.000
_cell.length_c   1.000
_cell.angle_alpha   90.00
_cell.angle_beta   90.00
_cell.angle_gamma   90.00
#
_symmetry.space_group_name_H-M   'P 1'
#
loop_
_entity.id
_entity.type
_entity.pdbx_description
1 polymer ?
#
loop_
_entity_poly.entity_id
_entity_poly.type
_entity_poly.pdbx_seq_one_letter_code
_entity_poly.pdbx_strand_id
1 'polypeptide(L)'
;MSLLVEKEELAELGIKILGISEISKLKEAGGTYTLIIFVRSTMSLKIGGLGEKKIEKGYYAYTGSALGRGSSNLAGRISRHLRKSKKKKWHIDYLLCSGKAEIKAVLVMITEKRMECEINQHLNRSLNPNVPIFNFGSSDCVRGCKSHLLYFRLNSNLVSKIAELYLQKKEGEVFVLLNSEA
;
A
#
# COMPACT_ATOMS: atom_id res chain seq x y z
N MET A 1 -18.09 -3.26 2.80
CA MET A 1 -17.87 -4.14 3.97
C MET A 1 -17.65 -3.26 5.19
N SER A 2 -18.15 -3.63 6.38
CA SER A 2 -17.88 -2.85 7.59
C SER A 2 -16.46 -3.16 8.11
N LEU A 3 -15.87 -2.21 8.84
CA LEU A 3 -14.56 -2.38 9.49
C LEU A 3 -14.54 -3.58 10.46
N LEU A 4 -15.71 -3.95 11.02
CA LEU A 4 -15.86 -5.09 11.93
C LEU A 4 -15.63 -6.42 11.21
N VAL A 5 -16.28 -6.64 10.07
CA VAL A 5 -16.11 -7.86 9.27
C VAL A 5 -14.65 -8.01 8.83
N GLU A 6 -14.01 -6.91 8.43
CA GLU A 6 -12.61 -6.94 8.02
C GLU A 6 -11.65 -7.24 9.18
N LYS A 7 -11.97 -6.80 10.42
CA LYS A 7 -11.21 -7.17 11.62
C LYS A 7 -11.38 -8.64 12.00
N GLU A 8 -12.59 -9.18 11.87
CA GLU A 8 -12.88 -10.60 12.12
C GLU A 8 -12.10 -11.49 11.17
N GLU A 9 -12.15 -11.23 9.85
CA GLU A 9 -11.38 -11.97 8.84
C GLU A 9 -9.87 -11.91 9.12
N LEU A 10 -9.35 -10.77 9.56
CA LEU A 10 -7.93 -10.62 9.91
C LEU A 10 -7.54 -11.35 11.20
N ALA A 11 -8.46 -11.43 12.17
CA ALA A 11 -8.26 -12.17 13.41
C ALA A 11 -8.24 -13.69 13.16
N GLU A 12 -9.09 -14.19 12.26
CA GLU A 12 -9.09 -15.59 11.82
C GLU A 12 -7.78 -15.99 11.13
N LEU A 13 -7.15 -15.05 10.40
CA LEU A 13 -5.82 -15.25 9.81
C LEU A 13 -4.68 -15.21 10.85
N GLY A 14 -4.96 -14.89 12.11
CA GLY A 14 -3.95 -14.76 13.17
C GLY A 14 -2.99 -13.59 12.98
N ILE A 15 -3.36 -12.59 12.17
CA ILE A 15 -2.50 -11.44 11.86
C ILE A 15 -2.56 -10.41 12.98
N LYS A 16 -1.38 -9.88 13.33
CA LYS A 16 -1.28 -8.76 14.28
C LYS A 16 -1.89 -7.50 13.66
N ILE A 17 -2.94 -6.99 14.28
CA ILE A 17 -3.58 -5.72 13.90
C ILE A 17 -3.09 -4.62 14.84
N LEU A 18 -2.70 -3.48 14.26
CA LEU A 18 -2.28 -2.29 14.96
C LEU A 18 -3.11 -1.09 14.47
N GLY A 19 -3.29 -0.08 15.32
CA GLY A 19 -3.81 1.21 14.89
C GLY A 19 -2.77 1.99 14.10
N ILE A 20 -3.20 2.84 13.15
CA ILE A 20 -2.29 3.79 12.48
C ILE A 20 -1.56 4.70 13.49
N SER A 21 -2.18 5.00 14.63
CA SER A 21 -1.54 5.76 15.72
C SER A 21 -0.31 5.05 16.32
N GLU A 22 -0.20 3.74 16.16
CA GLU A 22 0.86 2.90 16.72
C GLU A 22 2.05 2.72 15.76
N ILE A 23 2.10 3.48 14.66
CA ILE A 23 3.16 3.38 13.65
C ILE A 23 4.57 3.57 14.23
N SER A 24 4.68 4.25 15.37
CA SER A 24 5.92 4.46 16.10
C SER A 24 6.54 3.15 16.61
N LYS A 25 5.76 2.08 16.74
CA LYS A 25 6.27 0.72 17.05
C LYS A 25 7.12 0.14 15.92
N LEU A 26 6.99 0.65 14.70
CA LEU A 26 7.79 0.27 13.54
C LEU A 26 9.03 1.16 13.36
N LYS A 27 9.40 1.96 14.38
CA LYS A 27 10.66 2.71 14.37
C LYS A 27 11.83 1.72 14.27
N GLU A 28 12.86 2.10 13.52
CA GLU A 28 14.03 1.26 13.19
C GLU A 28 13.76 -0.01 12.37
N ALA A 29 12.50 -0.41 12.17
CA ALA A 29 12.16 -1.58 11.37
C ALA A 29 12.29 -1.30 9.86
N GLY A 30 12.98 -2.20 9.15
CA GLY A 30 13.02 -2.26 7.70
C GLY A 30 11.98 -3.23 7.15
N GLY A 31 11.55 -3.03 5.90
CA GLY A 31 10.70 -4.01 5.24
C GLY A 31 9.97 -3.54 3.99
N THR A 32 8.82 -4.17 3.73
CA THR A 32 7.92 -3.87 2.61
C THR A 32 6.53 -3.56 3.14
N TYR A 33 5.81 -2.67 2.48
CA TYR A 33 4.43 -2.32 2.82
C TYR A 33 3.54 -2.22 1.58
N THR A 34 2.25 -2.45 1.75
CA THR A 34 1.22 -2.19 0.75
C THR A 34 0.18 -1.24 1.32
N LEU A 35 0.02 -0.09 0.69
CA LEU A 35 -1.05 0.86 1.03
C LEU A 35 -2.34 0.42 0.35
N ILE A 36 -3.42 0.28 1.12
CA ILE A 36 -4.77 0.09 0.59
C ILE A 36 -5.43 1.45 0.51
N ILE A 37 -5.75 1.89 -0.70
CA ILE A 37 -6.19 3.25 -0.98
C ILE A 37 -7.56 3.20 -1.63
N PHE A 38 -8.49 4.02 -1.14
CA PHE A 38 -9.77 4.25 -1.81
C PHE A 38 -9.78 5.65 -2.44
N VAL A 39 -10.10 5.70 -3.73
CA VAL A 39 -10.34 6.93 -4.48
C VAL A 39 -11.85 7.14 -4.59
N ARG A 40 -12.35 8.23 -4.01
CA ARG A 40 -13.80 8.48 -3.85
C ARG A 40 -14.53 8.85 -5.15
N SER A 41 -13.81 9.43 -6.10
CA SER A 41 -14.36 9.88 -7.40
C SER A 41 -13.28 9.88 -8.47
N THR A 42 -13.63 9.54 -9.72
CA THR A 42 -12.72 9.64 -10.87
C THR A 42 -12.18 11.07 -11.02
N MET A 43 -10.92 11.20 -11.43
CA MET A 43 -10.25 12.50 -11.62
C MET A 43 -9.13 12.43 -12.67
N SER A 44 -8.83 13.56 -13.29
CA SER A 44 -7.56 13.75 -14.02
C SER A 44 -6.51 14.27 -13.03
N LEU A 45 -5.30 13.69 -13.06
CA LEU A 45 -4.22 14.05 -12.14
C LEU A 45 -2.88 14.09 -12.89
N LYS A 46 -2.16 15.21 -12.78
CA LYS A 46 -0.77 15.32 -13.27
C LYS A 46 0.19 14.69 -12.26
N ILE A 47 0.88 13.62 -12.65
CA ILE A 47 1.76 12.83 -11.78
C ILE A 47 3.19 12.95 -12.28
N GLY A 48 3.95 13.89 -11.72
CA GLY A 48 5.39 14.06 -11.99
C GLY A 48 5.75 13.91 -13.47
N GLY A 49 6.75 13.07 -13.75
CA GLY A 49 7.20 12.75 -15.11
C GLY A 49 6.27 11.81 -15.90
N LEU A 50 5.26 11.21 -15.27
CA LEU A 50 4.26 10.38 -15.96
C LEU A 50 3.23 11.22 -16.73
N GLY A 51 3.17 12.54 -16.48
CA GLY A 51 2.24 13.45 -17.13
C GLY A 51 0.82 13.33 -16.57
N GLU A 52 -0.17 13.72 -17.38
CA GLU A 52 -1.58 13.63 -16.99
C GLU A 52 -2.10 12.20 -17.11
N LYS A 53 -2.81 11.74 -16.07
CA LYS A 53 -3.42 10.41 -16.01
C LYS A 53 -4.84 10.50 -15.46
N LYS A 54 -5.72 9.68 -16.03
CA LYS A 54 -7.05 9.44 -15.47
C LYS A 54 -6.94 8.44 -14.33
N ILE A 55 -7.42 8.82 -13.15
CA ILE A 55 -7.55 7.95 -11.98
C ILE A 55 -9.02 7.62 -11.80
N GLU A 56 -9.36 6.35 -11.85
CA GLU A 56 -10.73 5.88 -11.68
C GLU A 56 -11.13 5.83 -10.20
N LYS A 57 -12.44 5.94 -9.92
CA LYS A 57 -12.99 5.67 -8.60
C LYS A 57 -12.78 4.20 -8.24
N GLY A 58 -12.31 3.93 -7.02
CA GLY A 58 -12.23 2.58 -6.48
C GLY A 58 -11.00 2.34 -5.61
N TYR A 59 -10.73 1.06 -5.35
CA TYR A 59 -9.64 0.57 -4.53
C TYR A 59 -8.36 0.37 -5.34
N TYR A 60 -7.26 0.77 -4.73
CA TYR A 60 -5.92 0.63 -5.25
C TYR A 60 -5.02 0.00 -4.18
N ALA A 61 -4.05 -0.79 -4.61
CA ALA A 61 -2.95 -1.22 -3.76
C ALA A 61 -1.64 -0.64 -4.29
N TYR A 62 -0.85 0.00 -3.43
CA TYR A 62 0.48 0.47 -3.77
C TYR A 62 1.53 -0.23 -2.92
N THR A 63 2.42 -1.00 -3.56
CA THR A 63 3.50 -1.74 -2.87
C THR A 63 4.78 -0.91 -2.86
N GLY A 64 5.41 -0.76 -1.69
CA GLY A 64 6.67 -0.06 -1.54
C GLY A 64 7.62 -0.71 -0.54
N SER A 65 8.91 -0.43 -0.66
CA SER A 65 9.98 -0.86 0.23
C SER A 65 10.36 0.26 1.21
N ALA A 66 10.93 -0.10 2.36
CA ALA A 66 11.36 0.81 3.42
C ALA A 66 12.55 0.22 4.20
N LEU A 67 13.62 -0.15 3.50
CA LEU A 67 14.81 -0.81 4.08
C LEU A 67 15.89 0.18 4.56
N GLY A 68 15.63 1.48 4.53
CA GLY A 68 16.58 2.49 4.98
C GLY A 68 16.46 2.78 6.48
N ARG A 69 17.28 3.71 6.97
CA ARG A 69 17.21 4.22 8.36
C ARG A 69 16.47 5.55 8.44
N GLY A 70 16.09 5.97 9.65
CA GLY A 70 15.44 7.26 9.90
C GLY A 70 14.17 7.43 9.06
N SER A 71 14.09 8.51 8.28
CA SER A 71 12.90 8.78 7.44
C SER A 71 12.63 7.75 6.31
N SER A 72 13.57 6.83 6.06
CA SER A 72 13.47 5.79 5.03
C SER A 72 13.15 4.39 5.57
N ASN A 73 12.98 4.24 6.89
CA ASN A 73 12.47 3.01 7.53
C ASN A 73 10.94 2.91 7.38
N LEU A 74 10.34 1.81 7.85
CA LEU A 74 8.90 1.56 7.74
C LEU A 74 8.06 2.69 8.35
N ALA A 75 8.31 3.04 9.62
CA ALA A 75 7.60 4.13 10.28
C ALA A 75 7.73 5.46 9.51
N GLY A 76 8.93 5.80 9.06
CA GLY A 76 9.23 7.03 8.32
C GLY A 76 8.50 7.13 6.97
N ARG A 77 8.54 6.05 6.18
CA ARG A 77 7.88 6.01 4.87
C ARG A 77 6.36 6.00 5.01
N ILE A 78 5.80 5.18 5.89
CA ILE A 78 4.34 5.12 6.05
C ILE A 78 3.81 6.44 6.67
N SER A 79 4.50 7.00 7.67
CA SER A 79 4.15 8.34 8.22
C SER A 79 4.23 9.44 7.15
N ARG A 80 5.18 9.34 6.21
CA ARG A 80 5.20 10.22 5.05
C ARG A 80 3.93 10.06 4.22
N HIS A 81 3.50 8.86 3.89
CA HIS A 81 2.30 8.62 3.07
C HIS A 81 1.02 9.14 3.71
N LEU A 82 0.88 8.98 5.02
CA LEU A 82 -0.30 9.43 5.78
C LEU A 82 -0.47 10.96 5.82
N ARG A 83 0.63 11.74 5.76
CA ARG A 83 0.54 13.21 5.70
C ARG A 83 -0.26 13.67 4.47
N LYS A 84 -1.12 14.68 4.59
CA LYS A 84 -1.86 15.22 3.44
C LYS A 84 -1.13 16.36 2.74
N SER A 85 -0.43 17.20 3.50
CA SER A 85 0.43 18.26 2.96
C SER A 85 1.90 17.84 3.02
N LYS A 86 2.55 17.73 1.85
CA LYS A 86 3.97 17.42 1.72
C LYS A 86 4.48 17.84 0.34
N LYS A 87 5.79 18.09 0.21
CA LYS A 87 6.45 18.14 -1.12
C LYS A 87 6.32 16.76 -1.76
N LYS A 88 5.71 16.69 -2.94
CA LYS A 88 5.52 15.45 -3.72
C LYS A 88 6.88 15.01 -4.27
N LYS A 89 7.33 13.82 -3.86
CA LYS A 89 8.64 13.24 -4.28
C LYS A 89 8.44 11.96 -5.08
N TRP A 90 7.46 11.14 -4.70
CA TRP A 90 7.14 9.88 -5.37
C TRP A 90 5.80 9.97 -6.09
N HIS A 91 5.59 9.13 -7.10
CA HIS A 91 4.32 9.10 -7.85
C HIS A 91 3.11 8.94 -6.91
N ILE A 92 3.22 8.10 -5.89
CA ILE A 92 2.15 7.89 -4.89
C ILE A 92 1.81 9.14 -4.09
N ASP A 93 2.77 10.07 -3.88
CA ASP A 93 2.49 11.32 -3.19
C ASP A 93 1.48 12.19 -3.96
N TYR A 94 1.51 12.18 -5.29
CA TYR A 94 0.56 12.93 -6.12
C TYR A 94 -0.86 12.41 -5.91
N LEU A 95 -1.04 11.09 -5.91
CA LEU A 95 -2.33 10.46 -5.68
C LEU A 95 -2.84 10.76 -4.26
N LEU A 96 -2.01 10.53 -3.25
CA LEU A 96 -2.40 10.71 -1.83
C LEU A 96 -2.67 12.17 -1.44
N CYS A 97 -2.06 13.14 -2.14
CA CYS A 97 -2.28 14.57 -1.91
C CYS A 97 -3.40 15.17 -2.78
N SER A 98 -4.14 14.35 -3.55
CA SER A 98 -5.21 14.83 -4.43
C SER A 98 -6.49 15.29 -3.72
N GLY A 99 -6.61 15.03 -2.42
CA GLY A 99 -7.84 15.26 -1.64
C GLY A 99 -8.94 14.21 -1.87
N LYS A 100 -8.83 13.40 -2.94
CA LYS A 100 -9.82 12.36 -3.30
C LYS A 100 -9.40 10.94 -2.89
N ALA A 101 -8.15 10.76 -2.48
CA ALA A 101 -7.58 9.49 -2.08
C ALA A 101 -7.42 9.37 -0.55
N GLU A 102 -7.78 8.21 -0.02
CA GLU A 102 -7.74 7.89 1.39
C GLU A 102 -7.08 6.54 1.62
N ILE A 103 -6.14 6.46 2.57
CA ILE A 103 -5.54 5.19 2.98
C ILE A 103 -6.50 4.53 3.96
N LYS A 104 -6.99 3.35 3.62
CA LYS A 104 -7.90 2.54 4.45
C LYS A 104 -7.15 1.60 5.38
N ALA A 105 -6.04 1.05 4.90
CA ALA A 105 -5.18 0.18 5.67
C ALA A 105 -3.74 0.21 5.11
N VAL A 106 -2.80 -0.28 5.90
CA VAL A 106 -1.43 -0.56 5.45
C VAL A 106 -1.03 -1.95 5.89
N LEU A 107 -0.70 -2.80 4.94
CA LEU A 107 -0.08 -4.08 5.22
C LEU A 107 1.43 -3.89 5.32
N VAL A 108 2.06 -4.52 6.29
CA VAL A 108 3.49 -4.39 6.57
C VAL A 108 4.09 -5.78 6.71
N MET A 109 5.27 -5.98 6.13
CA MET A 109 6.15 -7.12 6.36
C MET A 109 7.49 -6.58 6.84
N ILE A 110 7.84 -6.82 8.10
CA ILE A 110 9.15 -6.48 8.68
C ILE A 110 10.14 -7.55 8.25
N THR A 111 11.12 -7.16 7.44
CA THR A 111 12.16 -8.06 6.91
C THR A 111 13.33 -7.22 6.40
N GLU A 112 14.52 -7.79 6.38
CA GLU A 112 15.69 -7.20 5.73
C GLU A 112 15.73 -7.48 4.22
N LYS A 113 14.90 -8.42 3.72
CA LYS A 113 14.86 -8.79 2.31
C LYS A 113 14.10 -7.76 1.46
N ARG A 114 14.53 -7.63 0.20
CA ARG A 114 13.86 -6.80 -0.82
C ARG A 114 12.61 -7.49 -1.38
N MET A 115 11.51 -7.44 -0.61
CA MET A 115 10.25 -8.13 -0.94
C MET A 115 9.26 -7.32 -1.80
N GLU A 116 9.47 -6.03 -2.02
CA GLU A 116 8.53 -5.14 -2.74
C GLU A 116 8.04 -5.70 -4.08
N CYS A 117 8.95 -6.04 -5.00
CA CYS A 117 8.56 -6.60 -6.29
C CYS A 117 7.94 -7.98 -6.16
N GLU A 118 8.41 -8.80 -5.22
CA GLU A 118 7.89 -10.15 -5.04
C GLU A 118 6.45 -10.12 -4.55
N ILE A 119 6.17 -9.29 -3.54
CA ILE A 119 4.82 -9.04 -3.05
C ILE A 119 3.97 -8.49 -4.17
N ASN A 120 4.39 -7.41 -4.85
CA ASN A 120 3.60 -6.79 -5.90
C ASN A 120 3.23 -7.78 -7.02
N GLN A 121 4.18 -8.61 -7.46
CA GLN A 121 3.95 -9.66 -8.46
C GLN A 121 3.04 -10.76 -7.94
N HIS A 122 3.16 -11.13 -6.66
CA HIS A 122 2.27 -12.11 -6.02
C HIS A 122 0.83 -11.62 -5.97
N LEU A 123 0.61 -10.35 -5.59
CA LEU A 123 -0.71 -9.72 -5.62
C LEU A 123 -1.27 -9.67 -7.04
N ASN A 124 -0.45 -9.28 -8.01
CA ASN A 124 -0.87 -9.17 -9.41
C ASN A 124 -1.28 -10.53 -10.00
N ARG A 125 -0.54 -11.61 -9.70
CA ARG A 125 -0.86 -12.96 -10.18
C ARG A 125 -2.07 -13.57 -9.48
N SER A 126 -2.19 -13.36 -8.18
CA SER A 126 -3.21 -14.05 -7.37
C SER A 126 -4.56 -13.36 -7.40
N LEU A 127 -4.61 -12.04 -7.55
CA LEU A 127 -5.85 -11.26 -7.50
C LEU A 127 -6.26 -10.65 -8.85
N ASN A 128 -5.44 -10.82 -9.89
CA ASN A 128 -5.67 -10.34 -11.25
C ASN A 128 -6.23 -8.89 -11.35
N PRO A 129 -5.56 -7.89 -10.75
CA PRO A 129 -5.99 -6.49 -10.83
C PRO A 129 -5.69 -5.89 -12.21
N ASN A 130 -6.27 -4.73 -12.46
CA ASN A 130 -5.84 -3.89 -13.58
C ASN A 130 -4.54 -3.16 -13.22
N VAL A 131 -3.69 -2.90 -14.23
CA VAL A 131 -2.56 -1.98 -14.11
C VAL A 131 -3.00 -0.60 -14.62
N PRO A 132 -3.32 0.37 -13.74
CA PRO A 132 -3.92 1.64 -14.16
C PRO A 132 -2.91 2.58 -14.84
N ILE A 133 -1.64 2.53 -14.44
CA ILE A 133 -0.58 3.42 -14.92
C ILE A 133 0.73 2.63 -14.99
N PHE A 134 1.30 2.52 -16.20
CA PHE A 134 2.62 1.93 -16.41
C PHE A 134 3.73 2.75 -15.74
N ASN A 135 4.76 2.07 -15.24
CA ASN A 135 5.93 2.62 -14.57
C ASN A 135 5.64 3.39 -13.27
N PHE A 136 4.43 3.28 -12.71
CA PHE A 136 4.09 3.95 -11.46
C PHE A 136 4.81 3.29 -10.29
N GLY A 137 5.86 3.95 -9.81
CA GLY A 137 6.65 3.49 -8.66
C GLY A 137 7.57 2.31 -9.01
N SER A 138 7.74 2.02 -10.30
CA SER A 138 8.54 0.92 -10.82
C SER A 138 9.51 1.37 -11.92
N SER A 139 9.82 2.67 -12.00
CA SER A 139 10.72 3.22 -13.04
C SER A 139 12.14 2.67 -12.97
N ASP A 140 12.61 2.30 -11.78
CA ASP A 140 13.90 1.66 -11.49
C ASP A 140 13.78 0.15 -11.24
N CYS A 141 12.60 -0.44 -11.51
CA CYS A 141 12.34 -1.85 -11.24
C CYS A 141 12.99 -2.76 -12.30
N VAL A 142 14.05 -3.47 -11.91
CA VAL A 142 14.71 -4.47 -12.76
C VAL A 142 13.99 -5.82 -12.81
N ARG A 143 12.94 -6.01 -11.99
CA ARG A 143 12.18 -7.27 -11.90
C ARG A 143 10.98 -7.33 -12.85
N GLY A 144 10.82 -6.33 -13.73
CA GLY A 144 9.77 -6.32 -14.76
C GLY A 144 8.36 -6.01 -14.26
N CYS A 145 8.21 -5.34 -13.10
CA CYS A 145 6.90 -4.87 -12.66
C CYS A 145 6.39 -3.77 -13.60
N LYS A 146 5.28 -4.01 -14.29
CA LYS A 146 4.60 -2.99 -15.12
C LYS A 146 4.20 -1.76 -14.31
N SER A 147 3.87 -1.95 -13.03
CA SER A 147 3.53 -0.91 -12.08
C SER A 147 3.57 -1.47 -10.66
N HIS A 148 3.89 -0.65 -9.67
CA HIS A 148 3.68 -0.96 -8.25
C HIS A 148 2.34 -0.42 -7.72
N LEU A 149 1.55 0.22 -8.58
CA LEU A 149 0.16 0.59 -8.31
C LEU A 149 -0.77 -0.37 -9.05
N LEU A 150 -1.65 -1.03 -8.31
CA LEU A 150 -2.62 -2.01 -8.81
C LEU A 150 -4.04 -1.49 -8.55
N TYR A 151 -4.97 -1.70 -9.47
CA TYR A 151 -6.35 -1.20 -9.39
C TYR A 151 -7.37 -2.34 -9.32
N PHE A 152 -8.23 -2.28 -8.30
CA PHE A 152 -9.17 -3.34 -7.90
C PHE A 152 -10.65 -2.94 -8.03
N ARG A 153 -10.96 -1.84 -8.72
CA ARG A 153 -12.35 -1.37 -8.90
C ARG A 153 -13.04 -1.20 -7.54
N LEU A 154 -14.29 -1.66 -7.36
CA LEU A 154 -15.03 -1.51 -6.11
C LEU A 154 -14.91 -2.74 -5.18
N ASN A 155 -13.84 -3.53 -5.33
CA ASN A 155 -13.62 -4.72 -4.51
C ASN A 155 -13.21 -4.35 -3.07
N SER A 156 -14.13 -4.48 -2.12
CA SER A 156 -13.96 -3.96 -0.76
C SER A 156 -13.31 -4.91 0.25
N ASN A 157 -13.17 -6.22 -0.03
CA ASN A 157 -12.49 -7.16 0.87
C ASN A 157 -11.00 -7.31 0.56
N LEU A 158 -10.36 -6.18 0.28
CA LEU A 158 -9.00 -6.17 -0.25
C LEU A 158 -7.95 -6.36 0.85
N VAL A 159 -8.22 -5.90 2.09
CA VAL A 159 -7.23 -5.98 3.17
C VAL A 159 -6.97 -7.44 3.55
N SER A 160 -8.03 -8.20 3.87
CA SER A 160 -7.92 -9.62 4.26
C SER A 160 -7.27 -10.47 3.16
N LYS A 161 -7.71 -10.32 1.90
CA LYS A 161 -7.12 -11.02 0.75
C LYS A 161 -5.62 -10.75 0.58
N ILE A 162 -5.20 -9.49 0.66
CA ILE A 162 -3.77 -9.15 0.54
C ILE A 162 -3.01 -9.66 1.78
N ALA A 163 -3.64 -9.65 2.96
CA ALA A 163 -3.02 -10.11 4.20
C ALA A 163 -2.72 -11.62 4.17
N GLU A 164 -3.66 -12.42 3.66
CA GLU A 164 -3.44 -13.84 3.38
C GLU A 164 -2.24 -14.05 2.44
N LEU A 165 -2.17 -13.29 1.34
CA LEU A 165 -1.06 -13.37 0.38
C LEU A 165 0.29 -12.95 0.97
N TYR A 166 0.31 -12.05 1.95
CA TYR A 166 1.51 -11.72 2.71
C TYR A 166 1.96 -12.89 3.57
N LEU A 167 1.04 -13.55 4.29
CA LEU A 167 1.35 -14.72 5.13
C LEU A 167 1.91 -15.90 4.34
N GLN A 168 1.41 -16.12 3.12
CA GLN A 168 1.90 -17.18 2.24
C GLN A 168 3.39 -17.06 1.91
N LYS A 169 3.99 -15.87 2.05
CA LYS A 169 5.43 -15.67 1.83
C LYS A 169 6.30 -16.28 2.91
N LYS A 170 5.75 -16.55 4.10
CA LYS A 170 6.49 -17.11 5.24
C LYS A 170 7.81 -16.35 5.51
N GLU A 171 7.76 -15.02 5.36
CA GLU A 171 8.90 -14.13 5.44
C GLU A 171 8.57 -12.97 6.38
N GLY A 172 9.44 -12.75 7.37
CA GLY A 172 9.30 -11.63 8.29
C GLY A 172 8.04 -11.67 9.15
N GLU A 173 7.87 -10.63 9.96
CA GLU A 173 6.64 -10.42 10.72
C GLU A 173 5.64 -9.59 9.91
N VAL A 174 4.39 -10.08 9.82
CA VAL A 174 3.32 -9.42 9.07
C VAL A 174 2.35 -8.71 10.02
N PHE A 175 2.01 -7.47 9.69
CA PHE A 175 1.06 -6.63 10.43
C PHE A 175 0.08 -5.95 9.48
N VAL A 176 -1.09 -5.61 10.02
CA VAL A 176 -2.04 -4.71 9.37
C VAL A 176 -2.26 -3.49 10.25
N LEU A 177 -1.99 -2.32 9.69
CA LEU A 177 -2.34 -1.04 10.28
C LEU A 177 -3.72 -0.62 9.76
N LEU A 178 -4.72 -0.55 10.63
CA LEU A 178 -6.06 -0.07 10.29
C LEU A 178 -6.25 1.37 10.73
N ASN A 179 -6.98 2.14 9.92
CA ASN A 179 -7.46 3.44 10.38
C ASN A 179 -8.59 3.21 11.39
N SER A 180 -8.36 3.60 12.64
CA SER A 180 -9.33 3.48 13.73
C SER A 180 -10.49 4.49 13.63
N GLU A 181 -10.37 5.46 12.73
CA GLU A 181 -11.43 6.41 12.38
C GLU A 181 -12.16 5.92 11.11
N ALA A 182 -13.17 5.08 11.30
CA ALA A 182 -14.23 4.80 10.34
C ALA A 182 -15.56 4.81 11.09
#